data_AF-A0A7C2S289-F1
#
_entry.id   AF-A0A7C2S289-F1
#
_cell.length_a   1.000
_cell.length_b   1.000
_cell.length_c   1.000
_cell.angle_alpha   90.00
_cell.angle_beta   90.00
_cell.angle_gamma   90.00
#
_symmetry.space_group_name_H-M   'P 1'
#
loop_
_entity.id
_entity.type
_entity.pdbx_description
1 polymer ?
#
loop_
_entity_poly.entity_id
_entity_poly.type
_entity_poly.pdbx_seq_one_letter_code
_entity_poly.pdbx_strand_id
1 'polypeptide(L)' 'TYNVDESKMTTWAGVFAGGDNVRGADLVVTAVKDGRDAAEAIDAYLMVRHNYSATKGHEGAATE' A
#
# COMPACT_ATOMS: atom_id res chain seq x y z
N THR A 1 13.89 -3.51 -11.38
CA THR A 1 12.56 -3.80 -11.93
C THR A 1 11.63 -4.17 -10.79
N TYR A 2 10.36 -3.77 -10.89
CA TYR A 2 9.31 -4.11 -9.92
C TYR A 2 8.14 -4.76 -10.68
N ASN A 3 7.38 -5.60 -9.98
CA ASN A 3 6.05 -6.04 -10.40
C ASN A 3 5.02 -5.42 -9.46
N VAL A 4 3.75 -5.36 -9.88
CA VAL A 4 2.64 -4.81 -9.10
C VAL A 4 1.54 -5.85 -9.03
N ASP A 5 1.00 -6.09 -7.83
CA ASP A 5 -0.13 -7.00 -7.62
C ASP A 5 -1.49 -6.29 -7.64
N GLU A 6 -2.57 -7.03 -7.36
CA GLU A 6 -3.94 -6.50 -7.35
C GLU A 6 -4.15 -5.41 -6.30
N SER A 7 -3.37 -5.42 -5.21
CA SER A 7 -3.40 -4.39 -4.15
C SER A 7 -2.60 -3.14 -4.52
N LYS A 8 -2.11 -3.05 -5.76
CA LYS A 8 -1.23 -1.96 -6.23
C LYS A 8 0.11 -1.90 -5.51
N MET A 9 0.43 -2.88 -4.68
CA MET A 9 1.72 -2.96 -4.00
C MET A 9 2.75 -3.51 -4.97
N THR A 10 3.93 -2.90 -4.95
CA THR A 10 5.06 -3.40 -5.71
C THR A 10 5.69 -4.61 -5.00
N THR A 11 6.69 -5.21 -5.62
CA THR A 11 7.56 -6.21 -4.97
C THR A 11 8.27 -5.71 -3.70
N TRP A 12 8.26 -4.40 -3.43
CA TRP A 12 8.78 -3.82 -2.20
C TRP A 12 7.64 -3.44 -1.26
N ALA A 13 7.68 -3.99 -0.04
CA ALA A 13 6.66 -3.76 0.96
C ALA A 13 6.50 -2.27 1.29
N GLY A 14 5.26 -1.78 1.23
CA GLY A 14 4.93 -0.38 1.49
C GLY A 14 5.22 0.58 0.33
N VAL A 15 5.70 0.09 -0.82
CA VAL A 15 5.84 0.87 -2.04
C VAL A 15 4.74 0.45 -3.01
N PHE A 16 3.98 1.42 -3.51
CA PHE A 16 2.81 1.20 -4.36
C PHE A 16 2.96 1.91 -5.69
N ALA A 17 2.28 1.40 -6.72
CA ALA A 17 2.27 1.99 -8.06
C ALA A 17 0.88 1.86 -8.69
N GLY A 18 0.47 2.88 -9.44
CA GLY A 18 -0.78 2.91 -10.20
C GLY A 18 -0.64 3.78 -11.45
N GLY A 19 -1.62 3.67 -12.35
CA GLY A 19 -1.68 4.44 -13.59
C GLY A 19 -0.72 3.91 -14.65
N ASP A 20 -0.18 4.81 -15.47
CA ASP A 20 0.62 4.46 -16.64
C ASP A 20 1.91 3.71 -16.29
N ASN A 21 2.44 3.90 -15.07
CA ASN A 21 3.60 3.17 -14.55
C ASN A 21 3.35 1.66 -14.35
N VAL A 22 2.09 1.20 -14.41
CA VAL A 22 1.72 -0.20 -14.20
C VAL A 22 1.27 -0.85 -15.50
N ARG A 23 0.44 -0.15 -16.28
CA ARG A 23 -0.24 -0.72 -17.45
C ARG A 23 0.25 -0.16 -18.79
N GLY A 24 1.16 0.83 -18.76
CA GLY A 24 1.53 1.63 -19.91
C GLY A 24 0.52 2.77 -20.16
N ALA A 25 0.76 3.58 -21.19
CA ALA A 25 -0.08 4.72 -21.53
C ALA A 25 -1.52 4.27 -21.89
N ASP A 26 -2.51 4.88 -21.25
CA ASP A 26 -3.95 4.58 -21.42
C ASP A 26 -4.78 5.87 -21.28
N LEU A 27 -6.11 5.76 -21.30
CA LEU A 27 -7.04 6.86 -21.03
C LEU A 27 -6.79 7.45 -19.63
N VAL A 28 -6.81 8.79 -19.56
CA VAL A 28 -6.64 9.54 -18.30
C VAL A 28 -7.61 9.08 -17.21
N VAL A 29 -8.86 8.76 -17.56
CA VAL A 29 -9.86 8.28 -16.59
C VAL A 29 -9.45 6.97 -15.94
N THR A 30 -8.83 6.06 -16.69
CA THR A 30 -8.35 4.79 -16.17
C THR A 30 -7.14 5.01 -15.27
N ALA A 31 -6.21 5.89 -15.66
CA ALA A 31 -5.08 6.27 -14.82
C ALA A 31 -5.52 6.90 -13.49
N VAL A 32 -6.54 7.75 -13.52
CA VAL A 32 -7.14 8.36 -12.31
C VAL A 32 -7.77 7.30 -11.42
N LYS A 33 -8.54 6.36 -11.98
CA LYS A 33 -9.11 5.25 -11.21
C LYS A 33 -8.01 4.44 -10.52
N ASP A 34 -6.99 4.06 -11.28
CA ASP A 34 -5.89 3.23 -10.79
C ASP A 34 -5.07 3.94 -9.70
N GLY A 35 -4.94 5.27 -9.78
CA GLY A 35 -4.37 6.10 -8.72
C GLY A 35 -5.21 6.12 -7.44
N ARG A 36 -6.54 6.10 -7.55
CA ARG A 36 -7.44 5.98 -6.40
C ARG A 36 -7.33 4.62 -5.73
N ASP A 37 -7.32 3.55 -6.53
CA ASP A 37 -7.15 2.19 -6.02
C ASP A 37 -5.81 2.06 -5.25
N ALA A 38 -4.74 2.68 -5.76
CA ALA A 38 -3.44 2.70 -5.07
C ALA A 38 -3.49 3.50 -3.75
N ALA A 39 -4.20 4.62 -3.72
CA ALA A 39 -4.37 5.41 -2.50
C ALA A 39 -5.15 4.66 -1.41
N GLU A 40 -6.22 3.94 -1.79
CA GLU A 40 -7.00 3.10 -0.87
C GLU A 40 -6.15 1.96 -0.30
N ALA A 41 -5.29 1.34 -1.11
CA ALA A 41 -4.37 0.30 -0.64
C ALA A 41 -3.28 0.84 0.31
N ILE A 42 -2.75 2.04 0.03
CA ILE A 42 -1.80 2.72 0.93
C ILE A 42 -2.46 2.97 2.29
N ASP A 43 -3.68 3.51 2.31
CA ASP A 43 -4.41 3.79 3.55
C ASP A 43 -4.63 2.51 4.37
N ALA A 44 -5.12 1.44 3.73
CA ALA A 44 -5.32 0.15 4.38
C ALA A 44 -4.01 -0.42 4.97
N TYR A 45 -2.90 -0.33 4.24
CA TYR A 45 -1.60 -0.78 4.70
C TYR A 45 -1.09 0.01 5.93
N LEU A 46 -1.28 1.34 5.91
CA LEU A 46 -0.89 2.21 7.02
C LEU A 46 -1.74 1.96 8.26
N MET A 47 -3.04 1.73 8.11
CA MET A 47 -3.94 1.38 9.23
C MET A 47 -3.50 0.08 9.91
N VAL A 48 -3.20 -0.96 9.13
CA VAL A 48 -2.70 -2.23 9.69
C VAL A 48 -1.36 -2.03 10.41
N ARG A 49 -0.42 -1.28 9.82
CA ARG A 49 0.88 -0.99 10.45
C ARG A 49 0.75 -0.17 11.73
N HIS A 50 -0.15 0.81 11.74
CA HIS A 50 -0.43 1.62 12.91
C HIS A 50 -0.95 0.72 14.04
N ASN A 51 -1.92 -0.14 13.74
CA ASN A 51 -2.49 -1.07 14.72
C ASN A 51 -1.46 -2.10 15.21
N TYR A 52 -0.58 -2.60 14.34
CA TYR A 52 0.51 -3.51 14.73
C TYR A 52 1.51 -2.85 15.68
N SER A 53 1.86 -1.59 15.40
CA SER A 53 2.81 -0.84 16.23
C SER A 53 2.20 -0.47 17.59
N ALA A 54 0.90 -0.16 17.62
CA ALA A 54 0.15 0.11 18.84
C ALA A 54 0.04 -1.12 19.76
N THR A 55 -0.16 -2.32 19.20
CA THR A 55 -0.26 -3.55 20.00
C THR A 55 1.10 -4.08 20.46
N LYS A 56 2.14 -4.00 19.62
CA LYS A 56 3.51 -4.42 19.98
C LYS A 56 4.12 -3.59 21.10
N GLY A 57 3.76 -2.30 21.21
CA GLY A 57 4.21 -1.42 22.29
C GLY A 57 3.64 -1.76 23.68
N HIS A 58 2.65 -2.65 23.78
CA HIS A 58 2.02 -3.01 25.06
C HIS A 58 2.43 -4.40 25.58
N GLU A 59 3.01 -5.26 24.75
CA GLU A 59 3.44 -6.61 25.13
C GLU A 59 4.76 -6.64 25.94
N GLY A 60 5.51 -5.52 25.99
CA GLY A 60 6.83 -5.44 26.63
C GLY A 60 6.90 -4.82 28.03
N ALA A 61 5.78 -4.45 28.64
CA ALA A 61 5.77 -3.67 29.90
C ALA A 61 5.41 -4.46 31.18
N ALA A 62 5.19 -5.79 31.09
CA ALA A 62 4.63 -6.59 32.19
C ALA A 62 5.50 -7.76 32.66
N THR A 63 6.80 -7.79 32.33
CA THR A 63 7.73 -8.80 32.86
C THR A 63 9.09 -8.20 33.16
N GLU A 64 9.19 -7.42 34.23
CA GLU A 64 10.37 -7.31 35.12
C GLU A 64 9.89 -7.07 36.55
#